data_AF-A0A8J2HPG5-F1
#
_entry.id   AF-A0A8J2HPG5-F1
#
_cell.length_a   1.000
_cell.length_b   1.000
_cell.length_c   1.000
_cell.angle_alpha   90.00
_cell.angle_beta   90.00
_cell.angle_gamma   90.00
#
_symmetry.space_group_name_H-M   'P 1'
#
loop_
_entity.id
_entity.type
_entity.pdbx_description
1 polymer ?
#
loop_
_entity_poly.entity_id
_entity_poly.type
_entity_poly.pdbx_seq_one_letter_code
_entity_poly.pdbx_strand_id
1 'polypeptide(L)'
;MKNFNNNFLLFILVVKFFKVIGLAPYKLTILPNLQSKLKGQQFLGQTSYSLLGLMYNLVLTLTSIPTLYFWLPEVRKKTESSDTETQMEAWREFFFGVTSHGTFIITVLFCIVKQRVFIKVINRLFQFEKELTDTLYNTKNLLSGKSLLVIIFATHLSATVLNILTEFIAESKSITALDTILFIIPEFVIGNLVIQYALILIFLENRFKGLNKLLLSLVDTNCNESRCQKFFRIMSDSYEDNVVKLIRYIRDAQRNLYEISDDFSSCYSWPMLLSITYFAAGIIYSSYELFQNITQSETNILVSINLALWVIKTMIPIVTLTCCVTKIINEVTLKFLIFLLVKKRYRKKKFLIRPYMTIIHI
;
A
#
# COMPACT_ATOMS: atom_id res chain seq x y z
N MET A 1 4.45 -17.08 -20.66
CA MET A 1 3.05 -17.09 -20.15
C MET A 1 2.96 -17.28 -18.63
N LYS A 2 3.59 -18.28 -17.98
CA LYS A 2 3.49 -18.50 -16.50
C LYS A 2 3.78 -17.28 -15.60
N ASN A 3 4.83 -16.48 -15.87
CA ASN A 3 5.20 -15.35 -14.99
C ASN A 3 4.33 -14.09 -15.12
N PHE A 4 3.59 -13.92 -16.22
CA PHE A 4 2.75 -12.74 -16.45
C PHE A 4 1.40 -12.87 -15.75
N ASN A 5 0.74 -14.03 -15.91
CA ASN A 5 -0.50 -14.37 -15.20
C ASN A 5 -0.34 -14.15 -13.69
N ASN A 6 0.86 -14.44 -13.23
CA ASN A 6 1.33 -14.28 -11.88
C ASN A 6 1.27 -12.83 -11.35
N ASN A 7 1.68 -11.81 -12.10
CA ASN A 7 1.71 -10.42 -11.61
C ASN A 7 0.32 -9.77 -11.59
N PHE A 8 -0.48 -10.03 -12.62
CA PHE A 8 -1.87 -9.58 -12.68
C PHE A 8 -2.72 -10.24 -11.60
N LEU A 9 -2.49 -11.54 -11.34
CA LEU A 9 -3.16 -12.26 -10.26
C LEU A 9 -2.78 -11.74 -8.87
N LEU A 10 -1.54 -11.27 -8.70
CA LEU A 10 -1.12 -10.60 -7.47
C LEU A 10 -1.76 -9.22 -7.32
N PHE A 11 -1.87 -8.43 -8.40
CA PHE A 11 -2.64 -7.19 -8.35
C PHE A 11 -4.11 -7.46 -7.96
N ILE A 12 -4.73 -8.47 -8.56
CA ILE A 12 -6.08 -8.91 -8.16
C ILE A 12 -6.10 -9.32 -6.68
N LEU A 13 -5.08 -10.01 -6.18
CA LEU A 13 -5.01 -10.42 -4.77
C LEU A 13 -4.96 -9.19 -3.85
N VAL A 14 -4.15 -8.18 -4.18
CA VAL A 14 -4.09 -6.90 -3.45
C VAL A 14 -5.44 -6.17 -3.48
N VAL A 15 -6.10 -6.11 -4.65
CA VAL A 15 -7.42 -5.46 -4.80
C VAL A 15 -8.52 -6.26 -4.07
N LYS A 16 -8.47 -7.61 -4.08
CA LYS A 16 -9.37 -8.44 -3.29
C LYS A 16 -9.14 -8.25 -1.79
N PHE A 17 -7.87 -8.11 -1.38
CA PHE A 17 -7.50 -7.85 -0.01
C PHE A 17 -8.09 -6.53 0.49
N PHE A 18 -8.01 -5.47 -0.30
CA PHE A 18 -8.63 -4.16 0.02
C PHE A 18 -10.13 -4.27 0.23
N LYS A 19 -10.78 -5.18 -0.50
CA LYS A 19 -12.21 -5.49 -0.34
C LYS A 19 -12.50 -6.29 0.94
N VAL A 20 -11.69 -7.30 1.26
CA VAL A 20 -11.91 -8.17 2.44
C VAL A 20 -11.69 -7.41 3.75
N ILE A 21 -10.72 -6.51 3.77
CA ILE A 21 -10.31 -5.76 4.97
C ILE A 21 -11.07 -4.44 5.13
N GLY A 22 -12.02 -4.16 4.21
CA GLY A 22 -13.14 -3.26 4.48
C GLY A 22 -12.95 -1.79 4.12
N LEU A 23 -11.73 -1.27 4.10
CA LEU A 23 -11.51 0.18 3.88
C LEU A 23 -11.87 0.69 2.48
N ALA A 24 -11.96 -0.18 1.48
CA ALA A 24 -12.31 0.22 0.13
C ALA A 24 -13.66 -0.39 -0.31
N PRO A 25 -14.76 0.35 -0.15
CA PRO A 25 -16.10 -0.16 -0.42
C PRO A 25 -16.37 -0.22 -1.93
N TYR A 26 -15.78 -1.17 -2.64
CA TYR A 26 -16.04 -1.33 -4.07
C TYR A 26 -16.39 -2.76 -4.46
N LYS A 27 -17.17 -2.87 -5.53
CA LYS A 27 -17.52 -4.13 -6.16
C LYS A 27 -16.49 -4.38 -7.24
N LEU A 28 -15.64 -5.38 -7.02
CA LEU A 28 -14.70 -5.88 -8.02
C LEU A 28 -15.43 -6.87 -8.95
N THR A 29 -15.51 -6.54 -10.22
CA THR A 29 -15.97 -7.44 -11.28
C THR A 29 -14.76 -7.85 -12.11
N ILE A 30 -14.47 -9.14 -12.17
CA ILE A 30 -13.42 -9.70 -13.04
C ILE A 30 -14.16 -10.35 -14.21
N LEU A 31 -14.18 -9.66 -15.35
CA LEU A 31 -14.80 -10.19 -16.56
C LEU A 31 -13.77 -11.03 -17.34
N PRO A 32 -14.09 -12.28 -17.69
CA PRO A 32 -13.31 -13.00 -18.69
C PRO A 32 -13.51 -12.30 -20.03
N ASN A 33 -12.44 -11.73 -20.58
CA ASN A 33 -12.54 -10.99 -21.83
C ASN A 33 -12.62 -12.00 -23.00
N LEU A 34 -13.79 -12.11 -23.63
CA LEU A 34 -14.06 -13.09 -24.70
C LEU A 34 -13.19 -12.85 -25.95
N GLN A 35 -12.84 -11.60 -26.26
CA GLN A 35 -11.96 -11.25 -27.39
C GLN A 35 -10.48 -11.59 -27.14
N SER A 36 -10.05 -11.73 -25.89
CA SER A 36 -8.64 -11.95 -25.55
C SER A 36 -8.25 -13.44 -25.45
N LYS A 37 -9.21 -14.37 -25.51
CA LYS A 37 -8.96 -15.82 -25.65
C LYS A 37 -8.08 -16.15 -26.88
N LEU A 38 -8.17 -15.34 -27.94
CA LEU A 38 -7.36 -15.47 -29.17
C LEU A 38 -5.94 -14.89 -29.03
N LYS A 39 -5.69 -14.01 -28.05
CA LYS A 39 -4.41 -13.33 -27.81
C LYS A 39 -3.85 -13.58 -26.39
N GLY A 40 -4.14 -14.73 -25.77
CA GLY A 40 -3.46 -15.19 -24.54
C GLY A 40 -3.58 -14.34 -23.27
N GLN A 41 -4.34 -13.24 -23.25
CA GLN A 41 -4.75 -12.51 -22.05
C GLN A 41 -6.13 -12.97 -21.63
N GLN A 42 -6.44 -13.06 -20.33
CA GLN A 42 -7.67 -13.73 -19.88
C GLN A 42 -8.63 -12.87 -19.05
N PHE A 43 -8.22 -11.73 -18.51
CA PHE A 43 -9.01 -11.08 -17.46
C PHE A 43 -8.95 -9.54 -17.52
N LEU A 44 -10.12 -8.91 -17.49
CA LEU A 44 -10.27 -7.47 -17.29
C LEU A 44 -10.90 -7.24 -15.91
N GLY A 45 -10.19 -6.54 -15.02
CA GLY A 45 -10.75 -6.13 -13.74
C GLY A 45 -11.39 -4.74 -13.85
N GLN A 46 -12.59 -4.58 -13.30
CA GLN A 46 -13.25 -3.29 -13.16
C GLN A 46 -13.81 -3.17 -11.75
N THR A 47 -13.60 -2.02 -11.12
CA THR A 47 -14.22 -1.68 -9.84
C THR A 47 -15.42 -0.77 -10.06
N SER A 48 -16.47 -0.99 -9.27
CA SER A 48 -17.71 -0.24 -9.31
C SER A 48 -18.18 0.08 -7.90
N TYR A 49 -19.12 1.00 -7.78
CA TYR A 49 -19.69 1.38 -6.48
C TYR A 49 -20.32 0.16 -5.79
N SER A 50 -20.10 0.04 -4.47
CA SER A 50 -20.67 -1.01 -3.65
C SER A 50 -21.47 -0.41 -2.50
N LEU A 51 -22.79 -0.57 -2.55
CA LEU A 51 -23.67 -0.18 -1.44
C LEU A 51 -23.40 -1.03 -0.20
N LEU A 52 -23.14 -2.33 -0.38
CA LEU A 52 -22.78 -3.26 0.70
C LEU A 52 -21.48 -2.86 1.40
N GLY A 53 -20.48 -2.40 0.65
CA GLY A 53 -19.22 -1.93 1.24
C GLY A 53 -19.43 -0.65 2.06
N LEU A 54 -20.29 0.26 1.58
CA LEU A 54 -20.63 1.48 2.31
C LEU A 54 -21.42 1.15 3.59
N MET A 55 -22.41 0.25 3.51
CA MET A 55 -23.13 -0.25 4.67
C MET A 55 -22.20 -0.91 5.68
N TYR A 56 -21.24 -1.73 5.23
CA TYR A 56 -20.23 -2.34 6.09
C TYR A 56 -19.42 -1.28 6.86
N ASN A 57 -18.90 -0.26 6.16
CA ASN A 57 -18.11 0.79 6.81
C ASN A 57 -18.94 1.64 7.78
N LEU A 58 -20.21 1.90 7.46
CA LEU A 58 -21.14 2.59 8.36
C LEU A 58 -21.45 1.75 9.60
N VAL A 59 -21.71 0.45 9.44
CA VAL A 59 -21.89 -0.46 10.57
C VAL A 59 -20.62 -0.48 11.43
N LEU A 60 -19.44 -0.57 10.81
CA LEU A 60 -18.17 -0.58 11.52
C LEU A 60 -17.94 0.70 12.35
N THR A 61 -18.32 1.87 11.82
CA THR A 61 -18.25 3.15 12.56
C THR A 61 -19.33 3.27 13.63
N LEU A 62 -20.54 2.77 13.38
CA LEU A 62 -21.60 2.78 14.39
C LEU A 62 -21.27 1.81 15.53
N THR A 63 -20.62 0.69 15.25
CA THR A 63 -20.21 -0.27 16.28
C THR A 63 -19.10 0.27 17.18
N SER A 64 -18.28 1.23 16.75
CA SER A 64 -17.21 1.78 17.59
C SER A 64 -17.66 2.87 18.58
N ILE A 65 -18.92 3.32 18.51
CA ILE A 65 -19.43 4.36 19.43
C ILE A 65 -19.88 3.74 20.76
N PRO A 66 -20.65 2.63 20.79
CA PRO A 66 -20.98 1.94 22.04
C PRO A 66 -19.75 1.47 22.81
N THR A 67 -18.65 1.18 22.11
CA THR A 67 -17.44 0.61 22.71
C THR A 67 -16.71 1.63 23.56
N LEU A 68 -16.62 2.87 23.07
CA LEU A 68 -16.20 4.02 23.87
C LEU A 68 -17.10 4.22 25.10
N TYR A 69 -18.42 4.04 24.94
CA TYR A 69 -19.37 4.22 26.03
C TYR A 69 -19.24 3.14 27.12
N PHE A 70 -18.99 1.89 26.75
CA PHE A 70 -18.82 0.78 27.70
C PHE A 70 -17.47 0.77 28.40
N TRP A 71 -16.42 1.25 27.75
CA TRP A 71 -15.08 1.32 28.32
C TRP A 71 -14.90 2.51 29.28
N LEU A 72 -15.57 3.65 29.02
CA LEU A 72 -15.43 4.87 29.82
C LEU A 72 -15.66 4.71 31.35
N PRO A 73 -16.62 3.90 31.83
CA PRO A 73 -16.80 3.64 33.25
C PRO A 73 -15.61 2.95 33.93
N GLU A 74 -14.86 2.11 33.22
CA GLU A 74 -13.69 1.43 33.80
C GLU A 74 -12.53 2.40 34.03
N VAL A 75 -12.27 3.25 33.04
CA VAL A 75 -11.32 4.38 33.16
C VAL A 75 -11.74 5.32 34.30
N ARG A 76 -13.04 5.58 34.41
CA ARG A 76 -13.58 6.42 35.49
C ARG A 76 -13.31 5.83 36.87
N LYS A 77 -13.49 4.52 37.05
CA LYS A 77 -13.18 3.84 38.32
C LYS A 77 -11.69 3.95 38.67
N LYS A 78 -10.79 3.82 37.68
CA LYS A 78 -9.34 3.98 37.89
C LYS A 78 -8.97 5.43 38.24
N THR A 79 -9.62 6.42 37.63
CA THR A 79 -9.40 7.86 37.94
C THR A 79 -9.96 8.29 39.31
N GLU A 80 -10.96 7.59 39.84
CA GLU A 80 -11.48 7.82 41.20
C GLU A 80 -10.65 7.12 42.30
N SER A 81 -9.60 6.38 41.94
CA SER A 81 -8.70 5.74 42.89
C SER A 81 -7.91 6.79 43.71
N SER A 82 -7.55 6.45 44.95
CA SER A 82 -6.78 7.36 45.83
C SER A 82 -5.29 7.43 45.48
N ASP A 83 -4.81 6.55 44.61
CA ASP A 83 -3.42 6.47 44.21
C ASP A 83 -3.14 7.32 42.97
N THR A 84 -2.21 8.26 43.08
CA THR A 84 -1.82 9.16 42.00
C THR A 84 -1.22 8.44 40.79
N GLU A 85 -0.55 7.31 40.99
CA GLU A 85 0.03 6.53 39.89
C GLU A 85 -1.08 5.88 39.06
N THR A 86 -2.03 5.22 39.73
CA THR A 86 -3.23 4.63 39.12
C THR A 86 -4.07 5.68 38.38
N GLN A 87 -4.22 6.90 38.93
CA GLN A 87 -4.92 7.99 38.24
C GLN A 87 -4.20 8.41 36.95
N MET A 88 -2.87 8.50 36.97
CA MET A 88 -2.10 8.92 35.81
C MET A 88 -2.11 7.87 34.70
N GLU A 89 -2.07 6.58 35.05
CA GLU A 89 -2.30 5.47 34.13
C GLU A 89 -3.67 5.57 33.45
N ALA A 90 -4.73 5.79 34.23
CA ALA A 90 -6.08 5.93 33.71
C ALA A 90 -6.20 7.08 32.70
N TRP A 91 -5.56 8.21 32.96
CA TRP A 91 -5.53 9.33 32.01
C TRP A 91 -4.77 9.00 30.73
N ARG A 92 -3.63 8.30 30.79
CA ARG A 92 -2.93 7.86 29.56
C ARG A 92 -3.82 6.92 28.74
N GLU A 93 -4.43 5.93 29.39
CA GLU A 93 -5.34 4.97 28.76
C GLU A 93 -6.49 5.71 28.08
N PHE A 94 -7.10 6.68 28.79
CA PHE A 94 -8.15 7.56 28.28
C PHE A 94 -7.74 8.27 26.98
N PHE A 95 -6.65 9.03 27.03
CA PHE A 95 -6.19 9.81 25.87
C PHE A 95 -5.82 8.93 24.69
N PHE A 96 -5.17 7.79 24.95
CA PHE A 96 -4.79 6.84 23.91
C PHE A 96 -6.03 6.20 23.26
N GLY A 97 -6.99 5.74 24.06
CA GLY A 97 -8.24 5.15 23.60
C GLY A 97 -9.10 6.10 22.77
N VAL A 98 -9.25 7.35 23.23
CA VAL A 98 -9.99 8.41 22.48
C VAL A 98 -9.28 8.74 21.16
N THR A 99 -7.94 8.84 21.18
CA THR A 99 -7.16 9.12 19.97
C THR A 99 -7.27 7.98 18.96
N SER A 100 -7.24 6.73 19.43
CA SER A 100 -7.38 5.52 18.61
C SER A 100 -8.75 5.48 17.91
N HIS A 101 -9.83 5.58 18.68
CA HIS A 101 -11.19 5.53 18.15
C HIS A 101 -11.50 6.75 17.27
N GLY A 102 -11.03 7.95 17.66
CA GLY A 102 -11.19 9.16 16.85
C GLY A 102 -10.50 9.03 15.50
N THR A 103 -9.25 8.55 15.49
CA THR A 103 -8.49 8.30 14.25
C THR A 103 -9.20 7.26 13.37
N PHE A 104 -9.70 6.18 13.98
CA PHE A 104 -10.44 5.14 13.30
C PHE A 104 -11.72 5.68 12.64
N ILE A 105 -12.58 6.39 13.40
CA ILE A 105 -13.84 6.94 12.90
C ILE A 105 -13.58 7.91 11.75
N ILE A 106 -12.66 8.87 11.94
CA ILE A 106 -12.32 9.86 10.91
C ILE A 106 -11.80 9.17 9.65
N THR A 107 -10.95 8.16 9.80
CA THR A 107 -10.40 7.39 8.69
C THR A 107 -11.49 6.66 7.89
N VAL A 108 -12.38 5.95 8.57
CA VAL A 108 -13.47 5.21 7.91
C VAL A 108 -14.44 6.16 7.21
N LEU A 109 -14.82 7.26 7.87
CA LEU A 109 -15.67 8.29 7.26
C LEU A 109 -15.01 8.92 6.03
N PHE A 110 -13.71 9.19 6.10
CA PHE A 110 -12.96 9.72 4.97
C PHE A 110 -12.96 8.71 3.79
N CYS A 111 -12.75 7.42 4.06
CA CYS A 111 -12.83 6.36 3.06
C CYS A 111 -14.23 6.27 2.41
N ILE A 112 -15.30 6.46 3.19
CA ILE A 112 -16.68 6.55 2.67
C ILE A 112 -16.82 7.74 1.72
N VAL A 113 -16.41 8.94 2.16
CA VAL A 113 -16.54 10.18 1.36
C VAL A 113 -15.74 10.09 0.05
N LYS A 114 -14.52 9.53 0.11
CA LYS A 114 -13.61 9.43 -1.05
C LYS A 114 -13.81 8.16 -1.88
N GLN A 115 -14.76 7.30 -1.55
CA GLN A 115 -15.03 6.03 -2.25
C GLN A 115 -15.07 6.16 -3.78
N ARG A 116 -15.80 7.16 -4.31
CA ARG A 116 -15.91 7.38 -5.77
C ARG A 116 -14.57 7.73 -6.40
N VAL A 117 -13.76 8.50 -5.70
CA VAL A 117 -12.41 8.87 -6.14
C VAL A 117 -11.53 7.62 -6.15
N PHE A 118 -11.51 6.84 -5.06
CA PHE A 118 -10.77 5.57 -5.00
C PHE A 118 -11.10 4.63 -6.15
N ILE A 119 -12.40 4.45 -6.47
CA ILE A 119 -12.84 3.62 -7.59
C ILE A 119 -12.29 4.14 -8.92
N LYS A 120 -12.34 5.46 -9.14
CA LYS A 120 -11.81 6.07 -10.37
C LYS A 120 -10.31 5.81 -10.51
N VAL A 121 -9.54 6.00 -9.44
CA VAL A 121 -8.08 5.82 -9.46
C VAL A 121 -7.71 4.35 -9.68
N ILE A 122 -8.39 3.42 -9.00
CA ILE A 122 -8.17 1.98 -9.20
C ILE A 122 -8.52 1.56 -10.64
N ASN A 123 -9.61 2.09 -11.21
CA ASN A 123 -9.98 1.83 -12.60
C ASN A 123 -8.96 2.39 -13.60
N ARG A 124 -8.42 3.59 -13.35
CA ARG A 124 -7.29 4.14 -14.14
C ARG A 124 -6.08 3.20 -14.09
N LEU A 125 -5.78 2.63 -12.91
CA LEU A 125 -4.71 1.65 -12.75
C LEU A 125 -4.98 0.36 -13.52
N PHE A 126 -6.21 -0.19 -13.48
CA PHE A 126 -6.59 -1.35 -14.30
C PHE A 126 -6.44 -1.07 -15.80
N GLN A 127 -6.86 0.12 -16.25
CA GLN A 127 -6.71 0.52 -17.65
C GLN A 127 -5.24 0.63 -18.04
N PHE A 128 -4.41 1.26 -17.21
CA PHE A 128 -2.97 1.36 -17.44
C PHE A 128 -2.34 -0.03 -17.55
N GLU A 129 -2.66 -0.96 -16.66
CA GLU A 129 -2.16 -2.34 -16.73
C GLU A 129 -2.55 -3.05 -18.01
N LYS A 130 -3.79 -2.84 -18.48
CA LYS A 130 -4.28 -3.39 -19.74
C LYS A 130 -3.46 -2.85 -20.91
N GLU A 131 -3.34 -1.52 -21.02
CA GLU A 131 -2.59 -0.85 -22.09
C GLU A 131 -1.12 -1.29 -22.09
N LEU A 132 -0.51 -1.36 -20.90
CA LEU A 132 0.86 -1.84 -20.72
C LEU A 132 1.02 -3.28 -21.21
N THR A 133 0.04 -4.12 -20.95
CA THR A 133 0.09 -5.53 -21.36
C THR A 133 -0.13 -5.69 -22.87
N ASP A 134 -1.10 -4.97 -23.44
CA ASP A 134 -1.43 -5.03 -24.87
C ASP A 134 -0.25 -4.60 -25.75
N THR A 135 0.51 -3.60 -25.30
CA THR A 135 1.67 -3.08 -26.02
C THR A 135 2.97 -3.82 -25.73
N LEU A 136 3.21 -4.26 -24.49
CA LEU A 136 4.48 -4.88 -24.07
C LEU A 136 4.38 -6.40 -23.87
N TYR A 137 3.48 -7.04 -24.63
CA TYR A 137 3.04 -8.45 -24.58
C TYR A 137 4.14 -9.52 -24.36
N ASN A 138 5.41 -9.21 -24.61
CA ASN A 138 6.56 -10.13 -24.48
C ASN A 138 7.53 -9.85 -23.33
N THR A 139 7.26 -8.88 -22.47
CA THR A 139 8.20 -8.52 -21.40
C THR A 139 8.06 -9.47 -20.20
N LYS A 140 8.68 -10.65 -20.32
CA LYS A 140 8.82 -11.66 -19.23
C LYS A 140 9.45 -11.10 -17.92
N ASN A 141 9.91 -9.84 -17.93
CA ASN A 141 10.84 -9.28 -16.95
C ASN A 141 10.36 -8.06 -16.14
N LEU A 142 9.06 -7.74 -16.10
CA LEU A 142 8.50 -6.87 -15.04
C LEU A 142 8.44 -7.62 -13.67
N LEU A 143 9.51 -8.35 -13.37
CA LEU A 143 9.63 -9.41 -12.35
C LEU A 143 9.76 -8.87 -10.91
N SER A 144 9.14 -9.64 -10.00
CA SER A 144 9.64 -9.98 -8.66
C SER A 144 9.32 -9.07 -7.45
N GLY A 145 8.20 -8.33 -7.46
CA GLY A 145 7.70 -7.70 -6.23
C GLY A 145 6.90 -8.63 -5.29
N LYS A 146 6.62 -9.86 -5.74
CA LYS A 146 5.61 -10.73 -5.13
C LYS A 146 5.94 -11.19 -3.71
N SER A 147 7.17 -11.66 -3.52
CA SER A 147 7.60 -12.19 -2.23
C SER A 147 7.52 -11.11 -1.16
N LEU A 148 7.97 -9.90 -1.49
CA LEU A 148 7.95 -8.78 -0.57
C LEU A 148 6.53 -8.37 -0.15
N LEU A 149 5.57 -8.33 -1.08
CA LEU A 149 4.16 -8.07 -0.77
C LEU A 149 3.56 -9.13 0.16
N VAL A 150 3.81 -10.41 -0.13
CA VAL A 150 3.31 -11.54 0.68
C VAL A 150 3.97 -11.54 2.05
N ILE A 151 5.27 -11.26 2.14
CA ILE A 151 6.01 -11.20 3.41
C ILE A 151 5.48 -10.07 4.28
N ILE A 152 5.39 -8.84 3.75
CA ILE A 152 4.86 -7.69 4.51
C ILE A 152 3.47 -8.01 5.07
N PHE A 153 2.61 -8.56 4.22
CA PHE A 153 1.26 -8.93 4.64
C PHE A 153 1.26 -10.03 5.70
N ALA A 154 2.00 -11.12 5.47
CA ALA A 154 2.08 -12.23 6.40
C ALA A 154 2.64 -11.78 7.75
N THR A 155 3.67 -10.92 7.77
CA THR A 155 4.28 -10.36 8.97
C THR A 155 3.30 -9.47 9.74
N HIS A 156 2.54 -8.61 9.05
CA HIS A 156 1.52 -7.77 9.69
C HIS A 156 0.40 -8.61 10.31
N LEU A 157 -0.09 -9.61 9.57
CA LEU A 157 -1.14 -10.51 10.05
C LEU A 157 -0.66 -11.37 11.22
N SER A 158 0.55 -11.94 11.12
CA SER A 158 1.13 -12.76 12.19
C SER A 158 1.37 -11.94 13.46
N ALA A 159 1.85 -10.70 13.33
CA ALA A 159 2.01 -9.81 14.47
C ALA A 159 0.67 -9.48 15.14
N THR A 160 -0.38 -9.26 14.34
CA THR A 160 -1.74 -9.03 14.85
C THR A 160 -2.28 -10.24 15.59
N VAL A 161 -2.18 -11.44 15.00
CA VAL A 161 -2.66 -12.69 15.61
C VAL A 161 -1.90 -12.99 16.89
N LEU A 162 -0.57 -12.84 16.87
CA LEU A 162 0.27 -13.10 18.03
C LEU A 162 -0.09 -12.16 19.19
N ASN A 163 -0.30 -10.87 18.89
CA ASN A 163 -0.69 -9.87 19.87
C ASN A 163 -2.10 -10.16 20.47
N ILE A 164 -3.08 -10.55 19.65
CA ILE A 164 -4.40 -11.01 20.15
C ILE A 164 -4.23 -12.17 21.12
N LEU A 165 -3.43 -13.17 20.75
CA LEU A 165 -3.20 -14.35 21.58
C LEU A 165 -2.52 -13.98 22.91
N THR A 166 -1.53 -13.10 22.88
CA THR A 166 -0.84 -12.69 24.11
C THR A 166 -1.72 -11.86 25.02
N GLU A 167 -2.60 -11.02 24.49
CA GLU A 167 -3.57 -10.28 25.29
C GLU A 167 -4.48 -11.24 26.08
N PHE A 168 -5.05 -12.24 25.42
CA PHE A 168 -5.91 -13.24 26.06
C PHE A 168 -5.19 -14.06 27.15
N ILE A 169 -3.90 -14.33 26.98
CA ILE A 169 -3.12 -15.12 27.95
C ILE A 169 -2.66 -14.22 29.12
N ALA A 170 -2.19 -13.00 28.83
CA ALA A 170 -1.63 -12.08 29.81
C ALA A 170 -2.70 -11.48 30.73
N GLU A 171 -3.89 -11.19 30.22
CA GLU A 171 -4.95 -10.47 30.94
C GLU A 171 -6.10 -11.36 31.41
N SER A 172 -5.88 -12.68 31.45
CA SER A 172 -6.85 -13.74 31.75
C SER A 172 -7.65 -13.61 33.07
N LYS A 173 -7.41 -12.57 33.88
CA LYS A 173 -8.09 -12.34 35.16
C LYS A 173 -8.93 -11.07 35.27
N SER A 174 -8.89 -10.10 34.33
CA SER A 174 -9.61 -8.82 34.53
C SER A 174 -10.34 -8.25 33.33
N ILE A 175 -10.00 -8.63 32.10
CA ILE A 175 -10.53 -7.99 30.89
C ILE A 175 -11.47 -8.97 30.17
N THR A 176 -12.69 -8.53 29.85
CA THR A 176 -13.62 -9.41 29.14
C THR A 176 -13.14 -9.57 27.69
N ALA A 177 -13.41 -10.72 27.09
CA ALA A 177 -13.06 -10.96 25.68
C ALA A 177 -13.60 -9.90 24.72
N LEU A 178 -14.67 -9.19 25.11
CA LEU A 178 -15.19 -8.03 24.39
C LEU A 178 -14.21 -6.87 24.43
N ASP A 179 -13.73 -6.45 25.59
CA ASP A 179 -12.85 -5.29 25.75
C ASP A 179 -11.55 -5.43 24.93
N THR A 180 -10.94 -6.61 24.94
CA THR A 180 -9.77 -6.93 24.09
C THR A 180 -10.06 -6.75 22.60
N ILE A 181 -11.21 -7.24 22.12
CA ILE A 181 -11.60 -7.11 20.71
C ILE A 181 -11.81 -5.63 20.35
N LEU A 182 -12.33 -4.84 21.29
CA LEU A 182 -12.66 -3.43 21.08
C LEU A 182 -11.44 -2.52 20.97
N PHE A 183 -10.35 -2.83 21.65
CA PHE A 183 -9.08 -2.11 21.47
C PHE A 183 -8.34 -2.49 20.20
N ILE A 184 -8.46 -3.75 19.77
CA ILE A 184 -7.71 -4.28 18.63
C ILE A 184 -8.34 -3.85 17.30
N ILE A 185 -9.66 -3.69 17.22
CA ILE A 185 -10.35 -3.32 15.97
C ILE A 185 -9.87 -1.97 15.39
N PRO A 186 -9.87 -0.85 16.14
CA PRO A 186 -9.42 0.44 15.63
C PRO A 186 -8.00 0.37 15.06
N GLU A 187 -7.08 -0.20 15.83
CA GLU A 187 -5.68 -0.32 15.44
C GLU A 187 -5.50 -1.26 14.24
N PHE A 188 -6.23 -2.37 14.19
CA PHE A 188 -6.23 -3.27 13.05
C PHE A 188 -6.66 -2.55 11.78
N VAL A 189 -7.74 -1.75 11.85
CA VAL A 189 -8.22 -1.02 10.68
C VAL A 189 -7.23 0.06 10.25
N ILE A 190 -6.71 0.86 11.19
CA ILE A 190 -5.71 1.89 10.91
C ILE A 190 -4.43 1.26 10.32
N GLY A 191 -3.96 0.14 10.87
CA GLY A 191 -2.78 -0.59 10.39
C GLY A 191 -2.97 -1.13 9.00
N ASN A 192 -4.13 -1.71 8.74
CA ASN A 192 -4.47 -2.17 7.41
C ASN A 192 -4.52 -1.04 6.39
N LEU A 193 -4.99 0.16 6.74
CA LEU A 193 -4.95 1.31 5.83
C LEU A 193 -3.51 1.60 5.37
N VAL A 194 -2.57 1.63 6.32
CA VAL A 194 -1.16 1.89 6.04
C VAL A 194 -0.56 0.79 5.16
N ILE A 195 -0.85 -0.47 5.49
CA ILE A 195 -0.41 -1.62 4.68
C ILE A 195 -0.99 -1.53 3.27
N GLN A 196 -2.29 -1.23 3.11
CA GLN A 196 -2.92 -1.09 1.79
C GLN A 196 -2.21 -0.05 0.93
N TYR A 197 -1.91 1.12 1.49
CA TYR A 197 -1.16 2.15 0.77
C TYR A 197 0.25 1.69 0.41
N ALA A 198 0.97 1.04 1.34
CA ALA A 198 2.29 0.49 1.07
C ALA A 198 2.27 -0.54 -0.08
N LEU A 199 1.24 -1.40 -0.15
CA LEU A 199 1.07 -2.36 -1.25
C LEU A 199 0.87 -1.66 -2.60
N ILE A 200 0.12 -0.54 -2.64
CA ILE A 200 0.00 0.30 -3.85
C ILE A 200 1.36 0.88 -4.25
N LEU A 201 2.12 1.42 -3.30
CA LEU A 201 3.44 2.00 -3.57
C LEU A 201 4.40 0.96 -4.15
N ILE A 202 4.45 -0.25 -3.58
CA ILE A 202 5.26 -1.35 -4.12
C ILE A 202 4.80 -1.73 -5.53
N PHE A 203 3.49 -1.73 -5.78
CA PHE A 203 2.98 -2.00 -7.13
C PHE A 203 3.48 -0.95 -8.13
N LEU A 204 3.33 0.33 -7.81
CA LEU A 204 3.79 1.45 -8.63
C LEU A 204 5.31 1.43 -8.82
N GLU A 205 6.09 1.19 -7.76
CA GLU A 205 7.55 1.03 -7.78
C GLU A 205 7.95 -0.02 -8.82
N ASN A 206 7.32 -1.19 -8.79
CA ASN A 206 7.62 -2.26 -9.74
C ASN A 206 7.34 -1.87 -11.19
N ARG A 207 6.33 -1.01 -11.43
CA ARG A 207 6.03 -0.48 -12.78
C ARG A 207 7.04 0.55 -13.22
N PHE A 208 7.40 1.51 -12.36
CA PHE A 208 8.48 2.45 -12.65
C PHE A 208 9.80 1.74 -12.96
N LYS A 209 10.17 0.78 -12.13
CA LYS A 209 11.38 -0.04 -12.31
C LYS A 209 11.37 -0.81 -13.62
N GLY A 210 10.22 -1.38 -14.00
CA GLY A 210 10.06 -2.08 -15.28
C GLY A 210 10.26 -1.15 -16.49
N LEU A 211 9.65 0.03 -16.47
CA LEU A 211 9.81 1.04 -17.51
C LEU A 211 11.26 1.58 -17.56
N ASN A 212 11.88 1.81 -16.41
CA ASN A 212 13.28 2.23 -16.30
C ASN A 212 14.23 1.17 -16.89
N LYS A 213 14.00 -0.12 -16.63
CA LYS A 213 14.76 -1.22 -17.23
C LYS A 213 14.58 -1.29 -18.75
N LEU A 214 13.36 -1.07 -19.24
CA LEU A 214 13.11 -1.01 -20.69
C LEU A 214 13.86 0.17 -21.32
N LEU A 215 13.82 1.35 -20.70
CA LEU A 215 14.53 2.52 -21.18
C LEU A 215 16.05 2.31 -21.18
N LEU A 216 16.60 1.70 -20.12
CA LEU A 216 18.02 1.33 -20.03
C LEU A 216 18.43 0.35 -21.13
N SER A 217 17.58 -0.62 -21.46
CA SER A 217 17.88 -1.58 -22.54
C SER A 217 18.03 -0.94 -23.93
N LEU A 218 17.49 0.27 -24.13
CA LEU A 218 17.69 1.05 -25.36
C LEU A 218 19.02 1.82 -25.37
N VAL A 219 19.59 2.08 -24.18
CA VAL A 219 20.87 2.78 -24.01
C VAL A 219 22.04 1.81 -24.00
N ASP A 220 21.84 0.55 -23.66
CA ASP A 220 22.94 -0.42 -23.58
C ASP A 220 23.29 -1.00 -24.96
N THR A 221 24.51 -0.77 -25.45
CA THR A 221 25.01 -1.31 -26.73
C THR A 221 25.22 -2.82 -26.70
N ASN A 222 25.44 -3.40 -25.51
CA ASN A 222 25.78 -4.82 -25.37
C ASN A 222 24.54 -5.70 -25.10
N CYS A 223 23.37 -5.09 -24.86
CA CYS A 223 22.14 -5.81 -24.59
C CYS A 223 21.45 -6.23 -25.91
N ASN A 224 22.09 -7.17 -26.60
CA ASN A 224 21.59 -8.06 -27.65
C ASN A 224 20.47 -7.53 -28.55
N GLU A 225 20.81 -7.33 -29.82
CA GLU A 225 19.87 -7.21 -30.95
C GLU A 225 18.73 -8.22 -30.88
N SER A 226 18.92 -9.41 -30.30
CA SER A 226 17.86 -10.43 -30.14
C SER A 226 16.71 -10.08 -29.17
N ARG A 227 16.95 -9.23 -28.16
CA ARG A 227 15.89 -8.76 -27.23
C ARG A 227 15.10 -7.63 -27.86
N CYS A 228 15.79 -6.65 -28.42
CA CYS A 228 15.20 -5.54 -29.18
C CYS A 228 14.46 -6.05 -30.44
N GLN A 229 15.01 -6.99 -31.20
CA GLN A 229 14.35 -7.59 -32.36
C GLN A 229 13.06 -8.32 -31.98
N LYS A 230 12.97 -8.96 -30.80
CA LYS A 230 11.71 -9.55 -30.33
C LYS A 230 10.63 -8.51 -29.99
N PHE A 231 11.03 -7.32 -29.55
CA PHE A 231 10.12 -6.18 -29.37
C PHE A 231 9.70 -5.56 -30.71
N PHE A 232 10.66 -5.41 -31.63
CA PHE A 232 10.47 -4.73 -32.91
C PHE A 232 9.89 -5.62 -34.02
N ARG A 233 9.90 -6.95 -33.89
CA ARG A 233 9.28 -7.86 -34.88
C ARG A 233 7.77 -7.65 -35.07
N ILE A 234 7.11 -6.93 -34.16
CA ILE A 234 5.67 -6.62 -34.21
C ILE A 234 5.41 -5.31 -34.97
N MET A 235 6.41 -4.44 -35.15
CA MET A 235 6.26 -3.17 -35.85
C MET A 235 7.00 -3.21 -37.19
N SER A 236 6.22 -3.17 -38.28
CA SER A 236 6.65 -3.31 -39.69
C SER A 236 7.59 -2.21 -40.22
N ASP A 237 8.02 -1.27 -39.38
CA ASP A 237 8.77 -0.08 -39.78
C ASP A 237 10.28 -0.21 -39.53
N SER A 238 11.04 0.78 -40.01
CA SER A 238 12.49 0.86 -39.78
C SER A 238 12.84 0.75 -38.29
N TYR A 239 13.97 0.13 -37.97
CA TYR A 239 14.42 -0.06 -36.58
C TYR A 239 14.49 1.28 -35.80
N GLU A 240 14.87 2.36 -36.48
CA GLU A 240 14.98 3.69 -35.87
C GLU A 240 13.62 4.30 -35.54
N ASP A 241 12.63 4.19 -36.45
CA ASP A 241 11.25 4.66 -36.20
C ASP A 241 10.61 3.90 -35.04
N ASN A 242 10.88 2.61 -34.96
CA ASN A 242 10.35 1.77 -33.88
C ASN A 242 10.97 2.13 -32.51
N VAL A 243 12.26 2.44 -32.46
CA VAL A 243 12.93 2.91 -31.23
C VAL A 243 12.33 4.24 -30.78
N VAL A 244 12.08 5.19 -31.71
CA VAL A 244 11.43 6.47 -31.38
C VAL A 244 10.01 6.26 -30.86
N LYS A 245 9.22 5.38 -31.50
CA LYS A 245 7.87 5.00 -31.05
C LYS A 245 7.90 4.41 -29.64
N LEU A 246 8.85 3.51 -29.35
CA LEU A 246 9.00 2.89 -28.04
C LEU A 246 9.42 3.91 -26.95
N ILE A 247 10.32 4.84 -27.25
CA ILE A 247 10.70 5.90 -26.30
C ILE A 247 9.51 6.80 -25.98
N ARG A 248 8.73 7.20 -26.98
CA ARG A 248 7.49 7.98 -26.78
C ARG A 248 6.51 7.20 -25.91
N TYR A 249 6.30 5.93 -26.21
CA TYR A 249 5.43 5.06 -25.42
C TYR A 249 5.88 4.96 -23.95
N ILE A 250 7.18 4.72 -23.69
CA ILE A 250 7.71 4.66 -22.32
C ILE A 250 7.50 5.99 -21.58
N ARG A 251 7.73 7.13 -22.25
CA ARG A 251 7.50 8.46 -21.67
C ARG A 251 6.04 8.65 -21.28
N ASP A 252 5.13 8.34 -22.19
CA ASP A 252 3.69 8.53 -21.99
C ASP A 252 3.17 7.58 -20.90
N ALA A 253 3.64 6.33 -20.88
CA ALA A 253 3.35 5.36 -19.81
C ALA A 253 3.89 5.81 -18.45
N GLN A 254 5.11 6.36 -18.39
CA GLN A 254 5.64 6.94 -17.16
C GLN A 254 4.79 8.11 -16.69
N ARG A 255 4.40 9.03 -17.58
CA ARG A 255 3.53 10.16 -17.24
C ARG A 255 2.20 9.68 -16.63
N ASN A 256 1.56 8.70 -17.27
CA ASN A 256 0.33 8.11 -16.75
C ASN A 256 0.53 7.52 -15.35
N LEU A 257 1.64 6.83 -15.08
CA LEU A 257 1.96 6.34 -13.74
C LEU A 257 2.18 7.45 -12.71
N TYR A 258 2.81 8.57 -13.09
CA TYR A 258 2.94 9.73 -12.19
C TYR A 258 1.57 10.30 -11.82
N GLU A 259 0.70 10.50 -12.81
CA GLU A 259 -0.66 11.00 -12.56
C GLU A 259 -1.46 10.04 -11.66
N ILE A 260 -1.35 8.72 -11.90
CA ILE A 260 -2.00 7.72 -11.04
C ILE A 260 -1.40 7.73 -9.63
N SER A 261 -0.08 7.87 -9.50
CA SER A 261 0.60 7.94 -8.20
C SER A 261 0.17 9.18 -7.41
N ASP A 262 0.03 10.32 -8.08
CA ASP A 262 -0.44 11.58 -7.48
C ASP A 262 -1.89 11.47 -7.02
N ASP A 263 -2.75 10.90 -7.87
CA ASP A 263 -4.13 10.57 -7.54
C ASP A 263 -4.22 9.66 -6.29
N PHE A 264 -3.40 8.61 -6.20
CA PHE A 264 -3.37 7.75 -5.00
C PHE A 264 -2.85 8.48 -3.77
N SER A 265 -1.77 9.25 -3.92
CA SER A 265 -1.19 10.04 -2.83
C SER A 265 -2.21 11.03 -2.27
N SER A 266 -2.90 11.78 -3.13
CA SER A 266 -3.94 12.72 -2.72
C SER A 266 -5.10 12.02 -2.00
N CYS A 267 -5.50 10.83 -2.46
CA CYS A 267 -6.55 10.04 -1.81
C CYS A 267 -6.15 9.50 -0.43
N TYR A 268 -4.89 9.13 -0.21
CA TYR A 268 -4.44 8.55 1.07
C TYR A 268 -3.81 9.57 2.02
N SER A 269 -3.42 10.76 1.54
CA SER A 269 -2.64 11.76 2.29
C SER A 269 -3.17 12.05 3.69
N TRP A 270 -4.46 12.38 3.81
CA TRP A 270 -5.06 12.77 5.08
C TRP A 270 -5.22 11.60 6.07
N PRO A 271 -5.84 10.45 5.71
CA PRO A 271 -5.85 9.28 6.58
C PRO A 271 -4.45 8.79 6.96
N MET A 272 -3.48 8.89 6.04
CA MET A 272 -2.10 8.48 6.30
C MET A 272 -1.45 9.36 7.35
N LEU A 273 -1.64 10.68 7.29
CA LEU A 273 -1.12 11.61 8.29
C LEU A 273 -1.63 11.24 9.68
N LEU A 274 -2.95 11.06 9.83
CA LEU A 274 -3.56 10.66 11.09
C LEU A 274 -3.05 9.29 11.58
N SER A 275 -2.92 8.33 10.66
CA SER A 275 -2.45 6.99 10.96
C SER A 275 -1.00 6.99 11.45
N ILE A 276 -0.11 7.75 10.79
CA ILE A 276 1.30 7.87 11.20
C ILE A 276 1.40 8.55 12.57
N THR A 277 0.64 9.63 12.80
CA THR A 277 0.61 10.31 14.11
C THR A 277 0.13 9.36 15.20
N TYR A 278 -0.93 8.59 14.93
CA TYR A 278 -1.43 7.57 15.85
C TYR A 278 -0.38 6.49 16.15
N PHE A 279 0.25 5.91 15.13
CA PHE A 279 1.28 4.89 15.34
C PHE A 279 2.51 5.44 16.08
N ALA A 280 2.92 6.68 15.81
CA ALA A 280 4.01 7.33 16.54
C ALA A 280 3.67 7.51 18.02
N ALA A 281 2.45 7.98 18.33
CA ALA A 281 1.97 8.06 19.70
C ALA A 281 1.86 6.69 20.37
N GLY A 282 1.40 5.66 19.64
CA GLY A 282 1.32 4.28 20.12
C GLY A 282 2.69 3.70 20.46
N ILE A 283 3.72 3.95 19.65
CA ILE A 283 5.08 3.52 19.96
C ILE A 283 5.54 4.13 21.28
N ILE A 284 5.34 5.44 21.47
CA ILE A 284 5.74 6.14 22.70
C ILE A 284 5.00 5.56 23.90
N TYR A 285 3.68 5.41 23.78
CA TYR A 285 2.82 4.85 24.82
C TYR A 285 3.25 3.42 25.20
N SER A 286 3.28 2.49 24.25
CA SER A 286 3.64 1.09 24.53
C SER A 286 5.09 0.91 24.99
N SER A 287 6.02 1.75 24.52
CA SER A 287 7.41 1.70 25.00
C SER A 287 7.53 2.20 26.44
N TYR A 288 6.74 3.20 26.81
CA TYR A 288 6.67 3.70 28.18
C TYR A 288 6.09 2.64 29.13
N GLU A 289 4.96 2.01 28.77
CA GLU A 289 4.37 0.91 29.54
C GLU A 289 5.38 -0.24 29.72
N LEU A 290 6.07 -0.63 28.64
CA LEU A 290 7.08 -1.68 28.68
C LEU A 290 8.22 -1.33 29.65
N PHE A 291 8.70 -0.09 29.60
CA PHE A 291 9.75 0.37 30.49
C PHE A 291 9.29 0.37 31.95
N GLN A 292 8.09 0.88 32.24
CA GLN A 292 7.51 0.88 33.57
C GLN A 292 7.43 -0.54 34.13
N ASN A 293 6.87 -1.49 33.37
CA ASN A 293 6.73 -2.89 33.79
C ASN A 293 8.08 -3.59 34.03
N ILE A 294 9.12 -3.24 33.27
CA ILE A 294 10.48 -3.79 33.47
C ILE A 294 11.16 -3.19 34.71
N THR A 295 10.87 -1.94 35.05
CA THR A 295 11.49 -1.26 36.21
C THR A 295 10.85 -1.62 37.56
N GLN A 296 9.68 -2.25 37.56
CA GLN A 296 9.02 -2.71 38.78
C GLN A 296 9.75 -3.90 39.41
N SER A 297 9.74 -3.98 40.75
CA SER A 297 10.43 -5.03 41.52
C SER A 297 9.94 -6.45 41.22
N GLU A 298 8.67 -6.59 40.84
CA GLU A 298 8.06 -7.87 40.45
C GLU A 298 7.64 -7.81 38.98
N THR A 299 8.60 -8.01 38.08
CA THR A 299 8.32 -7.98 36.64
C THR A 299 7.44 -9.18 36.23
N ASN A 300 6.25 -8.91 35.69
CA ASN A 300 5.47 -9.95 35.04
C ASN A 300 5.98 -10.16 33.60
N ILE A 301 6.76 -11.23 33.41
CA ILE A 301 7.41 -11.57 32.13
C ILE A 301 6.37 -11.66 30.99
N LEU A 302 5.19 -12.20 31.26
CA LEU A 302 4.15 -12.37 30.24
C LEU A 302 3.59 -11.02 29.79
N VAL A 303 3.39 -10.09 30.72
CA VAL A 303 2.97 -8.70 30.42
C VAL A 303 4.07 -7.97 29.64
N SER A 304 5.35 -8.14 30.02
CA SER A 304 6.47 -7.57 29.27
C SER A 304 6.53 -8.08 27.82
N ILE A 305 6.31 -9.38 27.59
CA ILE A 305 6.26 -9.95 26.25
C ILE A 305 5.11 -9.34 25.45
N ASN A 306 3.93 -9.22 26.07
CA ASN A 306 2.77 -8.61 25.43
C ASN A 306 3.04 -7.16 25.01
N LEU A 307 3.56 -6.33 25.92
CA LEU A 307 3.91 -4.93 25.65
C LEU A 307 5.01 -4.80 24.58
N ALA A 308 6.00 -5.70 24.56
CA ALA A 308 7.01 -5.74 23.51
C ALA A 308 6.39 -6.06 22.13
N LEU A 309 5.42 -6.98 22.09
CA LEU A 309 4.68 -7.30 20.86
C LEU A 309 3.82 -6.12 20.39
N TRP A 310 3.22 -5.36 21.29
CA TRP A 310 2.54 -4.10 20.97
C TRP A 310 3.47 -3.10 20.29
N VAL A 311 4.68 -2.90 20.81
CA VAL A 311 5.69 -2.04 20.17
C VAL A 311 6.05 -2.54 18.76
N ILE A 312 6.33 -3.84 18.61
CA ILE A 312 6.69 -4.45 17.32
C ILE A 312 5.56 -4.30 16.30
N LYS A 313 4.32 -4.63 16.69
CA LYS A 313 3.12 -4.54 15.84
C LYS A 313 2.91 -3.10 15.35
N THR A 314 3.08 -2.12 16.23
CA THR A 314 2.92 -0.68 15.94
C THR A 314 4.04 -0.15 15.02
N MET A 315 5.26 -0.68 15.15
CA MET A 315 6.40 -0.32 14.30
C MET A 315 6.29 -0.83 12.85
N ILE A 316 5.75 -2.03 12.65
CA ILE A 316 5.71 -2.70 11.33
C ILE A 316 5.09 -1.80 10.22
N PRO A 317 3.90 -1.19 10.41
CA PRO A 317 3.31 -0.30 9.40
C PRO A 317 4.18 0.91 9.07
N ILE A 318 4.76 1.59 10.06
CA ILE A 318 5.60 2.78 9.85
C ILE A 318 6.87 2.42 9.08
N VAL A 319 7.58 1.37 9.52
CA VAL A 319 8.83 0.94 8.89
C VAL A 319 8.56 0.49 7.45
N THR A 320 7.48 -0.28 7.25
CA THR A 320 7.06 -0.72 5.92
C THR A 320 6.79 0.47 5.00
N LEU A 321 5.99 1.43 5.47
CA LEU A 321 5.63 2.61 4.69
C LEU A 321 6.87 3.42 4.33
N THR A 322 7.74 3.70 5.30
CA THR A 322 8.99 4.47 5.11
C THR A 322 9.89 3.82 4.07
N CYS A 323 10.06 2.49 4.14
CA CYS A 323 10.80 1.72 3.16
C CYS A 323 10.19 1.82 1.75
N CYS A 324 8.86 1.72 1.63
CA CYS A 324 8.16 1.78 0.35
C CYS A 324 8.25 3.18 -0.29
N VAL A 325 8.03 4.23 0.51
CA VAL A 325 8.16 5.63 0.07
C VAL A 325 9.58 5.93 -0.40
N THR A 326 10.59 5.48 0.35
CA THR A 326 12.00 5.68 -0.03
C THR A 326 12.33 4.99 -1.37
N LYS A 327 11.85 3.75 -1.56
CA LYS A 327 12.10 3.00 -2.80
C LYS A 327 11.44 3.63 -4.02
N ILE A 328 10.17 4.05 -3.92
CA ILE A 328 9.49 4.68 -5.06
C ILE A 328 10.13 6.02 -5.42
N ILE A 329 10.53 6.84 -4.44
CA ILE A 329 11.27 8.09 -4.68
C ILE A 329 12.59 7.83 -5.40
N ASN A 330 13.33 6.79 -4.99
CA ASN A 330 14.58 6.40 -5.63
C ASN A 330 14.37 5.99 -7.10
N GLU A 331 13.34 5.19 -7.41
CA GLU A 331 13.02 4.78 -8.78
C GLU A 331 12.52 5.94 -9.66
N VAL A 332 11.77 6.87 -9.06
CA VAL A 332 11.34 8.14 -9.69
C VAL A 332 12.55 9.03 -10.01
N THR A 333 13.51 9.14 -9.09
CA THR A 333 14.72 9.95 -9.28
C THR A 333 15.66 9.30 -10.32
N LEU A 334 15.77 7.98 -10.31
CA LEU A 334 16.57 7.22 -11.28
C LEU A 334 16.12 7.47 -12.74
N LYS A 335 14.81 7.65 -12.97
CA LYS A 335 14.26 8.03 -14.29
C LYS A 335 14.95 9.27 -14.85
N PHE A 336 15.12 10.32 -14.04
CA PHE A 336 15.72 11.57 -14.48
C PHE A 336 17.15 11.35 -15.00
N LEU A 337 17.93 10.54 -14.30
CA LEU A 337 19.30 10.22 -14.67
C LEU A 337 19.37 9.36 -15.95
N ILE A 338 18.50 8.35 -16.09
CA ILE A 338 18.42 7.52 -17.30
C ILE A 338 18.02 8.38 -18.50
N PHE A 339 17.05 9.29 -18.33
CA PHE A 339 16.62 10.19 -19.40
C PHE A 339 17.75 11.11 -19.87
N LEU A 340 18.57 11.64 -18.96
CA LEU A 340 19.76 12.42 -19.31
C LEU A 340 20.78 11.59 -20.12
N LEU A 341 20.97 10.31 -19.79
CA LEU A 341 21.86 9.41 -20.53
C LEU A 341 21.32 9.10 -21.93
N VAL A 342 20.03 8.81 -22.07
CA VAL A 342 19.35 8.65 -23.37
C VAL A 342 19.55 9.91 -24.20
N LYS A 343 19.22 11.09 -23.64
CA LYS A 343 19.36 12.38 -24.32
C LYS A 343 20.80 12.62 -24.79
N LYS A 344 21.81 12.33 -23.96
CA LYS A 344 23.24 12.47 -24.31
C LYS A 344 23.64 11.53 -25.46
N ARG A 345 23.19 10.27 -25.46
CA ARG A 345 23.49 9.27 -26.50
C ARG A 345 22.89 9.64 -27.86
N TYR A 346 21.60 10.00 -27.89
CA TYR A 346 20.94 10.37 -29.14
C TYR A 346 21.30 11.78 -29.62
N ARG A 347 21.79 12.67 -28.75
CA ARG A 347 22.41 13.94 -29.15
C ARG A 347 23.77 13.73 -29.82
N LYS A 348 24.55 12.70 -29.46
CA LYS A 348 25.77 12.31 -30.17
C LYS A 348 25.51 11.69 -31.55
N LYS A 349 24.40 10.95 -31.71
CA LYS A 349 23.96 10.41 -33.02
C LYS A 349 23.30 11.45 -33.96
N LYS A 350 23.14 12.70 -33.49
CA LYS A 350 22.43 13.79 -34.19
C LYS A 350 23.17 14.36 -35.42
N PHE A 351 24.23 13.71 -35.88
CA PHE A 351 24.85 13.98 -37.19
C PHE A 351 24.17 13.24 -38.37
N LEU A 352 23.17 12.39 -38.13
CA LEU A 352 22.50 11.64 -39.23
C LEU A 352 20.97 11.75 -39.30
N ILE A 353 20.27 12.37 -38.34
CA ILE A 353 18.79 12.42 -38.36
C ILE A 353 18.27 13.77 -37.88
N ARG A 354 18.26 14.77 -38.78
CA ARG A 354 17.48 16.02 -38.68
C ARG A 354 16.14 15.79 -39.40
N PRO A 355 15.09 15.24 -38.74
CA PRO A 355 13.99 16.16 -38.42
C PRO A 355 13.13 15.83 -37.18
N TYR A 356 13.28 14.69 -36.48
CA TYR A 356 12.27 14.27 -35.49
C TYR A 356 12.47 14.74 -34.04
N MET A 357 13.49 15.56 -33.79
CA MET A 357 13.91 15.97 -32.44
C MET A 357 13.26 17.28 -31.93
N THR A 358 12.22 17.79 -32.60
CA THR A 358 11.50 18.99 -32.16
C THR A 358 10.34 18.70 -31.20
N ILE A 359 10.02 17.42 -30.92
CA ILE A 359 8.80 17.01 -30.15
C ILE A 359 9.13 16.54 -28.72
N ILE A 360 10.29 16.90 -28.17
CA ILE A 360 10.69 16.53 -26.80
C ILE A 360 11.01 17.80 -26.01
N HIS A 361 9.99 18.62 -25.79
CA HIS A 361 9.94 19.59 -24.71
C HIS A 361 8.64 19.37 -23.92
N ILE A 362 8.76 19.51 -22.60
CA ILE A 362 7.83 19.20 -21.49
C ILE A 362 8.10 17.83 -20.86
#